data_AF-A0A7X7F123-F1
#
_entry.id   AF-A0A7X7F123-F1
#
_cell.length_a   1.000
_cell.length_b   1.000
_cell.length_c   1.000
_cell.angle_alpha   90.00
_cell.angle_beta   90.00
_cell.angle_gamma   90.00
#
_symmetry.space_group_name_H-M   'P 1'
#
loop_
_entity.id
_entity.type
_entity.pdbx_description
1 polymer ?
#
loop_
_entity_poly.entity_id
_entity_poly.type
_entity_poly.pdbx_seq_one_letter_code
_entity_poly.pdbx_strand_id
1 'polypeptide(L)'
;SLLGLFDIAWEFPAVEPPDYLRRLNPELYRQECQRMRERFGEAVRLAEEAFTSELARLVSHLTERLAGTEDGKPKIFRDSAVTNLTEFFERFRELNIGSSDELDRLVADARRVIRGVEPQSLRDNGGLRQHVATEMSRVQSVLDGLLVDRPRRNILRRPR
;
A
#
# COMPACT_ATOMS: atom_id res chain seq x y z
N SER A 1 5.51 42.15 -35.37
CA SER A 1 5.88 41.06 -34.46
C SER A 1 4.65 40.70 -33.65
N LEU A 2 4.26 39.41 -33.57
CA LEU A 2 3.02 38.95 -32.92
C LEU A 2 3.21 38.52 -31.45
N LEU A 3 4.37 38.83 -30.88
CA LEU A 3 4.69 38.56 -29.48
C LEU A 3 3.75 39.35 -28.56
N GLY A 4 2.91 38.64 -27.80
CA GLY A 4 1.97 39.22 -26.82
C GLY A 4 0.51 39.38 -27.29
N LEU A 5 0.17 38.95 -28.51
CA LEU A 5 -1.21 39.01 -29.04
C LEU A 5 -2.10 37.83 -28.63
N PHE A 6 -1.50 36.74 -28.18
CA PHE A 6 -2.22 35.54 -27.76
C PHE A 6 -1.62 35.00 -26.47
N ASP A 7 -2.49 34.66 -25.53
CA ASP A 7 -2.15 33.98 -24.29
C ASP A 7 -3.11 32.80 -24.10
N ILE A 8 -2.63 31.72 -23.47
CA ILE A 8 -3.43 30.54 -23.16
C ILE A 8 -3.38 30.32 -21.66
N ALA A 9 -4.50 30.64 -20.99
CA ALA A 9 -4.71 30.33 -19.59
C ALA A 9 -5.51 29.04 -19.43
N TRP A 10 -5.08 28.16 -18.52
CA TRP A 10 -5.80 26.97 -18.11
C TRP A 10 -6.22 27.13 -16.65
N GLU A 11 -7.54 27.17 -16.39
CA GLU A 11 -8.08 27.02 -15.04
C GLU A 11 -8.62 25.60 -14.86
N PHE A 12 -8.24 24.97 -13.75
CA PHE A 12 -8.85 23.72 -13.32
C PHE A 12 -10.18 24.04 -12.62
N PRO A 13 -11.26 23.26 -12.85
CA PRO A 13 -12.50 23.45 -12.13
C PRO A 13 -12.23 23.31 -10.62
N ALA A 14 -12.88 24.18 -9.83
CA ALA A 14 -12.82 24.09 -8.38
C ALA A 14 -13.21 22.67 -7.96
N VAL A 15 -12.33 22.00 -7.21
CA VAL A 15 -12.57 20.66 -6.66
C VAL A 15 -13.65 20.69 -5.57
N GLU A 16 -14.03 21.89 -5.12
CA GLU A 16 -15.06 22.13 -4.13
C GLU A 16 -16.44 22.40 -4.79
N PRO A 17 -17.52 21.81 -4.26
CA PRO A 17 -18.86 22.06 -4.78
C PRO A 17 -19.24 23.53 -4.59
N PRO A 18 -19.77 24.20 -5.63
CA PRO A 18 -20.17 25.61 -5.55
C PRO A 18 -21.12 25.90 -4.38
N ASP A 19 -20.88 27.01 -3.68
CA ASP A 19 -21.64 27.41 -2.48
C ASP A 19 -23.15 27.52 -2.69
N TYR A 20 -23.60 27.80 -3.92
CA TYR A 20 -25.02 27.88 -4.23
C TYR A 20 -25.72 26.53 -4.10
N LEU A 21 -25.04 25.39 -4.31
CA LEU A 21 -25.61 24.05 -4.14
C LEU A 21 -25.94 23.76 -2.68
N ARG A 22 -25.17 24.33 -1.75
CA ARG A 22 -25.43 24.22 -0.30
C ARG A 22 -26.68 25.00 0.12
N ARG A 23 -27.05 26.04 -0.64
CA ARG A 23 -28.23 26.90 -0.37
C ARG A 23 -29.49 26.41 -1.09
N LEU A 24 -29.35 25.79 -2.26
CA LEU A 24 -30.46 25.36 -3.10
C LEU A 24 -31.21 24.16 -2.50
N ASN A 25 -30.47 23.17 -2.00
CA ASN A 25 -31.06 22.02 -1.30
C ASN A 25 -30.08 21.46 -0.25
N PRO A 26 -30.09 22.03 0.98
CA PRO A 26 -29.19 21.62 2.06
C PRO A 26 -29.36 20.15 2.47
N GLU A 27 -30.56 19.60 2.33
CA GLU A 27 -30.87 18.21 2.67
C GLU A 27 -30.26 17.24 1.66
N LEU A 28 -30.48 17.50 0.36
CA LEU A 28 -29.89 16.70 -0.72
C LEU A 28 -28.36 16.78 -0.71
N TYR A 29 -27.79 17.96 -0.47
CA TYR A 29 -26.34 18.13 -0.35
C TYR A 29 -25.79 17.27 0.80
N ARG A 30 -26.43 17.28 1.97
CA ARG A 30 -26.03 16.44 3.11
C ARG A 30 -26.14 14.95 2.79
N GLN A 31 -27.22 14.52 2.15
CA GLN A 31 -27.42 13.13 1.73
C GLN A 31 -26.35 12.66 0.74
N GLU A 32 -26.04 13.45 -0.28
CA GLU A 32 -24.99 13.11 -1.25
C GLU A 32 -23.59 13.13 -0.63
N CYS A 33 -23.29 14.08 0.28
CA CYS A 33 -22.05 14.06 1.05
C CYS A 33 -21.93 12.78 1.90
N GLN A 34 -22.99 12.35 2.57
CA GLN A 34 -23.00 11.13 3.36
C GLN A 34 -22.78 9.90 2.47
N ARG A 35 -23.51 9.79 1.37
CA ARG A 35 -23.37 8.71 0.39
C ARG A 35 -21.95 8.63 -0.18
N MET A 36 -21.36 9.78 -0.50
CA MET A 36 -20.00 9.84 -1.02
C MET A 36 -18.98 9.43 0.05
N ARG A 37 -19.17 9.84 1.31
CA ARG A 37 -18.33 9.40 2.45
C ARG A 37 -18.39 7.88 2.65
N GLU A 38 -19.58 7.28 2.62
CA GLU A 38 -19.74 5.82 2.74
C GLU A 38 -19.02 5.07 1.61
N ARG A 39 -19.18 5.55 0.36
CA ARG A 39 -18.49 4.97 -0.80
C ARG A 39 -16.97 5.14 -0.75
N PHE A 40 -16.48 6.28 -0.28
CA PHE A 40 -15.05 6.50 -0.05
C PHE A 40 -14.52 5.59 1.05
N GLY A 41 -15.26 5.40 2.15
CA GLY A 41 -14.90 4.46 3.21
C GLY A 41 -14.73 3.04 2.68
N GLU A 42 -15.62 2.59 1.80
CA GLU A 42 -15.47 1.29 1.13
C GLU A 42 -14.23 1.23 0.23
N ALA A 43 -13.96 2.28 -0.55
CA ALA A 43 -12.78 2.35 -1.41
C ALA A 43 -11.47 2.31 -0.61
N VAL A 44 -11.39 3.03 0.51
CA VAL A 44 -10.24 3.00 1.43
C VAL A 44 -10.04 1.59 1.98
N ARG A 45 -11.10 0.94 2.45
CA ARG A 45 -11.04 -0.45 2.96
C ARG A 45 -10.54 -1.44 1.90
N LEU A 46 -11.00 -1.31 0.66
CA LEU A 46 -10.55 -2.16 -0.44
C LEU A 46 -9.08 -1.93 -0.79
N ALA A 47 -8.63 -0.66 -0.76
CA ALA A 47 -7.23 -0.34 -0.93
C ALA A 47 -6.38 -0.98 0.18
N GLU A 48 -6.73 -0.79 1.45
CA GLU A 48 -6.03 -1.40 2.59
C GLU A 48 -5.91 -2.93 2.47
N GLU A 49 -6.99 -3.60 2.06
CA GLU A 49 -7.01 -5.04 1.85
C GLU A 49 -6.05 -5.47 0.74
N ALA A 50 -6.03 -4.74 -0.38
CA ALA A 50 -5.11 -4.97 -1.49
C ALA A 50 -3.64 -4.76 -1.06
N PHE A 51 -3.34 -3.66 -0.34
CA PHE A 51 -1.98 -3.37 0.14
C PHE A 51 -1.49 -4.40 1.16
N THR A 52 -2.33 -4.78 2.11
CA THR A 52 -1.98 -5.78 3.13
C THR A 52 -1.66 -7.11 2.45
N SER A 53 -2.49 -7.53 1.49
CA SER A 53 -2.30 -8.76 0.73
C SER A 53 -1.05 -8.71 -0.15
N GLU A 54 -0.78 -7.57 -0.79
CA GLU A 54 0.42 -7.36 -1.60
C GLU A 54 1.69 -7.41 -0.74
N LEU A 55 1.69 -6.73 0.42
CA LEU A 55 2.80 -6.77 1.38
C LEU A 55 3.07 -8.20 1.84
N ALA A 56 2.04 -8.99 2.14
CA ALA A 56 2.17 -10.39 2.53
C ALA A 56 2.91 -11.21 1.49
N ARG A 57 2.47 -11.07 0.23
CA ARG A 57 3.06 -11.78 -0.89
C ARG A 57 4.52 -11.38 -1.10
N LEU A 58 4.84 -10.09 -0.99
CA LEU A 58 6.21 -9.59 -1.17
C LEU A 58 7.14 -10.04 -0.04
N VAL A 59 6.72 -9.93 1.21
CA VAL A 59 7.49 -10.38 2.38
C VAL A 59 7.68 -11.89 2.35
N SER A 60 6.62 -12.66 2.10
CA SER A 60 6.68 -14.13 1.95
C SER A 60 7.64 -14.55 0.83
N HIS A 61 7.60 -13.86 -0.31
CA HIS A 61 8.53 -14.13 -1.40
C HIS A 61 9.97 -13.81 -1.01
N LEU A 62 10.21 -12.71 -0.29
CA LEU A 62 11.55 -12.36 0.17
C LEU A 62 12.07 -13.38 1.20
N THR A 63 11.28 -13.74 2.20
CA THR A 63 11.68 -14.73 3.24
C THR A 63 11.97 -16.08 2.62
N GLU A 64 11.15 -16.55 1.68
CA GLU A 64 11.36 -17.80 0.93
C GLU A 64 12.71 -17.78 0.18
N ARG A 65 13.06 -16.66 -0.44
CA ARG A 65 14.30 -16.51 -1.21
C ARG A 65 15.54 -16.39 -0.32
N LEU A 66 15.39 -15.85 0.89
CA LEU A 66 16.47 -15.71 1.86
C LEU A 66 16.69 -16.98 2.71
N ALA A 67 15.63 -17.75 3.00
CA ALA A 67 15.67 -18.96 3.84
C ALA A 67 16.50 -20.10 3.24
N GLY A 68 16.77 -20.05 1.94
CA GLY A 68 18.00 -20.59 1.40
C GLY A 68 18.23 -22.10 1.44
N THR A 69 17.36 -22.98 1.97
CA THR A 69 17.56 -24.45 1.88
C THR A 69 16.35 -25.24 2.35
N GLU A 70 15.83 -26.12 1.48
CA GLU A 70 15.16 -27.39 1.86
C GLU A 70 15.77 -28.59 1.11
N ASP A 71 16.33 -28.37 -0.10
CA ASP A 71 16.62 -29.45 -1.07
C ASP A 71 18.06 -29.46 -1.63
N GLY A 72 19.03 -28.90 -0.89
CA GLY A 72 20.46 -28.97 -1.24
C GLY A 72 20.93 -28.09 -2.42
N LYS A 73 20.06 -27.27 -3.02
CA LYS A 73 20.44 -26.21 -3.98
C LYS A 73 19.95 -24.84 -3.50
N PRO A 74 20.81 -23.80 -3.47
CA PRO A 74 20.39 -22.47 -3.04
C PRO A 74 19.35 -21.89 -4.00
N LYS A 75 18.21 -21.43 -3.46
CA LYS A 75 17.20 -20.70 -4.25
C LYS A 75 17.85 -19.44 -4.85
N ILE A 76 17.61 -19.21 -6.13
CA ILE A 76 18.19 -18.04 -6.82
C ILE A 76 17.59 -16.77 -6.23
N PHE A 77 18.44 -15.96 -5.60
CA PHE A 77 18.11 -14.63 -5.09
C PHE A 77 18.31 -13.58 -6.18
N ARG A 78 17.20 -13.00 -6.66
CA ARG A 78 17.17 -11.97 -7.71
C ARG A 78 17.05 -10.58 -7.09
N ASP A 79 17.62 -9.57 -7.75
CA ASP A 79 17.56 -8.17 -7.30
C ASP A 79 16.12 -7.68 -7.14
N SER A 80 15.24 -8.15 -8.03
CA SER A 80 13.82 -7.85 -8.02
C SER A 80 13.13 -8.14 -6.67
N ALA A 81 13.65 -9.07 -5.86
CA ALA A 81 13.06 -9.34 -4.55
C ALA A 81 13.15 -8.13 -3.60
N VAL A 82 14.24 -7.37 -3.65
CA VAL A 82 14.43 -6.14 -2.85
C VAL A 82 13.82 -4.94 -3.57
N THR A 83 14.06 -4.81 -4.87
CA THR A 83 13.55 -3.68 -5.66
C THR A 83 12.02 -3.59 -5.62
N ASN A 84 11.31 -4.71 -5.77
CA ASN A 84 9.84 -4.72 -5.72
C ASN A 84 9.29 -4.29 -4.35
N LEU A 85 10.00 -4.60 -3.26
CA LEU A 85 9.65 -4.19 -1.91
C LEU A 85 9.86 -2.68 -1.72
N THR A 86 10.99 -2.15 -2.18
CA THR A 86 11.27 -0.71 -2.17
C THR A 86 10.24 0.07 -2.99
N GLU A 87 9.92 -0.38 -4.20
CA GLU A 87 8.89 0.23 -5.05
C GLU A 87 7.50 0.20 -4.41
N PHE A 88 7.15 -0.92 -3.75
CA PHE A 88 5.92 -1.02 -2.98
C PHE A 88 5.84 0.05 -1.88
N PHE A 89 6.94 0.28 -1.15
CA PHE A 89 6.97 1.27 -0.06
C PHE A 89 6.89 2.73 -0.53
N GLU A 90 7.35 3.04 -1.74
CA GLU A 90 7.12 4.34 -2.34
C GLU A 90 5.65 4.51 -2.73
N ARG A 91 5.04 3.52 -3.41
CA ARG A 91 3.60 3.54 -3.76
C ARG A 91 2.70 3.64 -2.52
N PHE A 92 3.02 2.91 -1.46
CA PHE A 92 2.26 2.95 -0.21
C PHE A 92 2.22 4.37 0.38
N ARG A 93 3.35 5.10 0.31
CA ARG A 93 3.45 6.48 0.79
C ARG A 93 2.66 7.45 -0.05
N GLU A 94 2.70 7.30 -1.38
CA GLU A 94 1.98 8.17 -2.31
C GLU A 94 0.46 8.11 -2.11
N LEU A 95 -0.09 6.93 -1.80
CA LEU A 95 -1.52 6.79 -1.55
C LEU A 95 -1.97 7.27 -0.17
N ASN A 96 -1.05 7.54 0.77
CA ASN A 96 -1.33 8.04 2.12
C ASN A 96 -2.52 7.33 2.80
N ILE A 97 -2.53 5.99 2.74
CA ILE A 97 -3.57 5.16 3.35
C ILE A 97 -3.26 5.04 4.84
N GLY A 98 -3.37 6.15 5.57
CA GLY A 98 -3.11 6.26 7.00
C GLY A 98 -4.31 5.89 7.87
N SER A 99 -5.16 4.97 7.40
CA SER A 99 -6.36 4.54 8.12
C SER A 99 -6.12 3.38 9.10
N SER A 100 -4.91 2.81 9.12
CA SER A 100 -4.50 1.77 10.06
C SER A 100 -3.09 2.00 10.62
N ASP A 101 -3.03 2.49 11.86
CA ASP A 101 -1.78 2.65 12.61
C ASP A 101 -0.93 1.37 12.66
N GLU A 102 -1.58 0.21 12.62
CA GLU A 102 -0.94 -1.09 12.69
C GLU A 102 -0.24 -1.46 11.37
N LEU A 103 -0.90 -1.22 10.23
CA LEU A 103 -0.28 -1.41 8.91
C LEU A 103 0.90 -0.44 8.72
N ASP A 104 0.75 0.80 9.17
CA ASP A 104 1.82 1.80 9.10
C ASP A 104 3.05 1.40 9.91
N ARG A 105 2.86 0.85 11.12
CA ARG A 105 3.96 0.31 11.93
C ARG A 105 4.66 -0.85 11.24
N LEU A 106 3.90 -1.79 10.67
CA LEU A 106 4.48 -2.94 9.95
C LEU A 106 5.27 -2.51 8.71
N VAL A 107 4.73 -1.58 7.94
CA VAL A 107 5.44 -1.00 6.79
C VAL A 107 6.71 -0.28 7.26
N ALA A 108 6.66 0.49 8.35
CA ALA A 108 7.83 1.16 8.89
C ALA A 108 8.91 0.17 9.37
N ASP A 109 8.51 -0.91 10.02
CA ASP A 109 9.43 -1.96 10.48
C ASP A 109 10.08 -2.69 9.31
N ALA A 110 9.28 -3.13 8.32
CA ALA A 110 9.79 -3.77 7.11
C ALA A 110 10.76 -2.85 6.35
N ARG A 111 10.41 -1.57 6.20
CA ARG A 111 11.29 -0.56 5.58
C ARG A 111 12.60 -0.40 6.32
N ARG A 112 12.58 -0.40 7.66
CA ARG A 112 13.79 -0.28 8.47
C ARG A 112 14.75 -1.44 8.22
N VAL A 113 14.22 -2.65 8.09
CA VAL A 113 15.00 -3.87 7.84
C VAL A 113 15.67 -3.86 6.47
N ILE A 114 14.98 -3.39 5.41
CA ILE A 114 15.57 -3.36 4.06
C ILE A 114 16.33 -2.07 3.74
N ARG A 115 16.25 -1.03 4.56
CA ARG A 115 16.86 0.27 4.25
C ARG A 115 18.37 0.12 4.14
N GLY A 116 18.91 0.50 2.98
CA GLY A 116 20.35 0.42 2.71
C GLY A 116 20.85 -1.00 2.44
N VAL A 117 19.96 -1.99 2.32
CA VAL A 117 20.32 -3.35 1.92
C VAL A 117 20.35 -3.42 0.41
N GLU A 118 21.56 -3.55 -0.16
CA GLU A 118 21.71 -3.83 -1.57
C GLU A 118 21.55 -5.34 -1.85
N PRO A 119 20.92 -5.73 -2.97
CA PRO A 119 20.80 -7.14 -3.35
C PRO A 119 22.14 -7.88 -3.39
N GLN A 120 23.19 -7.20 -3.84
CA GLN A 120 24.53 -7.75 -3.92
C GLN A 120 25.10 -8.03 -2.52
N SER A 121 24.89 -7.15 -1.54
CA SER A 121 25.29 -7.39 -0.15
C SER A 121 24.64 -8.64 0.45
N LEU A 122 23.39 -8.94 0.09
CA LEU A 122 22.72 -10.16 0.53
C LEU A 122 23.31 -11.42 -0.10
N ARG A 123 23.83 -11.34 -1.33
CA ARG A 123 24.56 -12.44 -1.99
C ARG A 123 25.92 -12.69 -1.37
N ASP A 124 26.63 -11.63 -1.03
CA ASP A 124 28.02 -11.71 -0.59
C ASP A 124 28.15 -11.95 0.91
N ASN A 125 27.14 -11.58 1.71
CA ASN A 125 27.15 -11.70 3.16
C ASN A 125 26.01 -12.61 3.67
N GLY A 126 26.36 -13.85 4.01
CA GLY A 126 25.42 -14.82 4.59
C GLY A 126 24.86 -14.41 5.96
N GLY A 127 25.64 -13.71 6.79
CA GLY A 127 25.18 -13.22 8.09
C GLY A 127 24.11 -12.13 7.95
N LEU A 128 24.34 -11.16 7.05
CA LEU A 128 23.34 -10.14 6.71
C LEU A 128 22.07 -10.78 6.14
N ARG A 129 22.22 -11.77 5.26
CA ARG A 129 21.09 -12.52 4.69
C ARG A 129 20.24 -13.18 5.78
N GLN A 130 20.89 -13.86 6.73
CA GLN A 130 20.19 -14.52 7.83
C GLN A 130 19.50 -13.53 8.76
N HIS A 131 20.13 -12.39 9.03
CA HIS A 131 19.55 -11.32 9.84
C HIS A 131 18.28 -10.75 9.18
N VAL A 132 18.37 -10.37 7.90
CA VAL A 132 17.22 -9.85 7.13
C VAL A 132 16.12 -10.91 7.02
N ALA A 133 16.46 -12.18 6.82
CA ALA A 133 15.49 -13.28 6.81
C ALA A 133 14.71 -13.37 8.12
N THR A 134 15.43 -13.33 9.25
CA THR A 134 14.84 -13.46 10.59
C THR A 134 13.89 -12.31 10.89
N GLU A 135 14.31 -11.07 10.63
CA GLU A 135 13.48 -9.89 10.86
C GLU A 135 12.26 -9.86 9.92
N MET A 136 12.42 -10.26 8.65
CA MET A 136 11.30 -10.35 7.72
C MET A 136 10.32 -11.47 8.06
N SER A 137 10.78 -12.60 8.59
CA SER A 137 9.90 -13.65 9.09
C SER A 137 9.07 -13.19 10.29
N ARG A 138 9.61 -12.30 11.14
CA ARG A 138 8.83 -11.66 12.22
C ARG A 138 7.73 -10.77 11.65
N VAL A 139 8.06 -9.90 10.69
CA VAL A 139 7.07 -9.06 10.00
C VAL A 139 5.99 -9.90 9.33
N GLN A 140 6.37 -10.97 8.63
CA GLN A 140 5.46 -11.91 7.99
C GLN A 140 4.46 -12.52 8.99
N SER A 141 4.96 -12.97 10.14
CA SER A 141 4.12 -13.62 11.16
C SER A 141 3.03 -12.70 11.71
N VAL A 142 3.37 -11.42 11.94
CA VAL A 142 2.38 -10.42 12.42
C VAL A 142 1.37 -10.13 11.32
N LEU A 143 1.84 -9.98 10.08
CA LEU A 143 0.98 -9.68 8.94
C LEU A 143 0.01 -10.83 8.61
N ASP A 144 0.45 -12.07 8.74
CA ASP A 144 -0.40 -13.25 8.58
C ASP A 144 -1.52 -13.27 9.64
N GLY A 145 -1.25 -12.88 10.88
CA GLY A 145 -2.27 -12.70 11.92
C GLY A 145 -3.34 -11.69 11.51
N LEU A 146 -2.93 -10.53 10.98
CA LEU A 146 -3.87 -9.50 10.50
C LEU A 146 -4.75 -9.94 9.34
N LEU A 147 -4.24 -10.82 8.48
CA LEU A 147 -4.99 -11.38 7.36
C LEU A 147 -5.97 -12.49 7.77
N VAL A 148 -5.77 -13.11 8.93
CA VAL A 148 -6.67 -14.14 9.49
C VAL A 148 -7.85 -13.50 10.21
N ASP A 149 -7.60 -12.47 11.00
CA ASP A 149 -8.65 -11.80 11.81
C ASP A 149 -9.58 -10.91 10.97
N ARG A 150 -9.20 -10.59 9.72
CA ARG A 150 -10.01 -9.74 8.85
C ARG A 150 -11.11 -10.56 8.14
N PRO A 151 -12.41 -10.23 8.33
CA PRO A 151 -13.51 -10.97 7.70
C PRO A 151 -13.46 -10.81 6.17
N ARG A 152 -13.20 -11.91 5.45
CA ARG A 152 -12.89 -11.94 4.01
C ARG A 152 -14.04 -11.62 3.04
N ARG A 153 -15.27 -11.36 3.52
CA ARG A 153 -16.39 -10.88 2.68
C ARG A 153 -17.64 -10.54 3.50
N ASN A 154 -18.12 -9.30 3.44
CA ASN A 154 -19.49 -8.97 3.78
C ASN A 154 -20.33 -8.95 2.49
N ILE A 155 -21.16 -9.97 2.28
CA ILE A 155 -22.03 -10.04 1.10
C ILE A 155 -23.30 -9.24 1.41
N LEU A 156 -23.35 -7.97 1.00
CA LEU A 156 -24.58 -7.18 1.05
C LEU A 156 -25.58 -7.75 0.03
N ARG A 157 -26.41 -8.69 0.48
CA ARG A 157 -27.57 -9.13 -0.31
C ARG A 157 -28.58 -7.98 -0.37
N ARG A 158 -28.80 -7.43 -1.56
CA ARG A 158 -29.87 -6.46 -1.82
C ARG A 158 -31.22 -7.19 -1.65
N PRO A 159 -32.14 -6.73 -0.79
CA PRO A 159 -33.50 -7.26 -0.76
C PRO A 159 -34.21 -6.92 -2.07
N ARG A 160 -35.02 -7.86 -2.56
CA ARG A 160 -35.86 -7.74 -3.76
C ARG A 160 -37.05 -6.82 -3.51
#